data_AF-A0A1H7ZSL4-F1
#
_entry.id   AF-A0A1H7ZSL4-F1
#
_cell.length_a   1.000
_cell.length_b   1.000
_cell.length_c   1.000
_cell.angle_alpha   90.00
_cell.angle_beta   90.00
_cell.angle_gamma   90.00
#
_symmetry.space_group_name_H-M   'P 1'
#
loop_
_entity.id
_entity.type
_entity.pdbx_description
1 polymer ?
#
loop_
_entity_poly.entity_id
_entity_poly.type
_entity_poly.pdbx_seq_one_letter_code
_entity_poly.pdbx_strand_id
1 'polypeptide(L)'
;MASLNGGAYARRLICLLCAMLLVTVALPLPRAHAEVHISKFQLIMNGAPYLIGGVKISYSVADDSALNTDVDSTNIQYSSDNGLNWYPVQELNVYAPGFGGSFSLPLDVSITSVILKLDAEYSPLFGSDSHPSITIGPFPVKQPVQLDGLTLTENKGGSVTLAWNDNSNMESYYQIKRTGGKDGEKVLYVNDTMDHMGPLSFTDPVTSPETLYVYAVEMIIDKFTLPVYLIPGDVPRLFQTKKRTILDSNIDVISVVPGIKLPDLGQIVGVIPGGSGGDTGSSSGSGSGSGTVSGPPPLSDDQLATLVAGASEWAKPDLIEAIKQKLTTDAVLGKYQESITREEFAGIVVQLYRVNTGKPPQPITSNPFSDTTDNQVLEASNLGIVKGTSATTFSPKATITRQEICVMLYRAAQAADPALVKADNHPSFTDKSQIAAWALDAVGFLSSKGIMKGVGGGKVDPLGKVTREQAIALIIRAYKTL
;
A
#
# COMPACT_ATOMS: atom_id res chain seq x y z
N MET A 1 57.48 80.90 20.27
CA MET A 1 56.02 80.66 20.22
C MET A 1 55.69 80.01 18.89
N ALA A 2 55.41 78.70 18.89
CA ALA A 2 54.70 77.93 17.84
C ALA A 2 55.08 76.43 17.99
N SER A 3 54.44 75.75 18.94
CA SER A 3 54.24 74.29 18.89
C SER A 3 53.13 73.92 19.86
N LEU A 4 51.97 74.53 19.65
CA LEU A 4 50.70 74.10 20.22
C LEU A 4 49.82 73.91 19.00
N ASN A 5 49.68 72.67 18.53
CA ASN A 5 48.51 72.22 17.76
C ASN A 5 48.52 70.72 17.42
N GLY A 6 49.63 69.98 17.53
CA GLY A 6 49.64 68.54 17.15
C GLY A 6 48.65 67.65 17.94
N GLY A 7 48.53 67.84 19.27
CA GLY A 7 47.69 67.00 20.12
C GLY A 7 46.18 67.29 20.02
N ALA A 8 45.80 68.53 19.73
CA ALA A 8 44.39 68.91 19.56
C ALA A 8 43.84 68.40 18.22
N TYR A 9 44.65 68.42 17.16
CA TYR A 9 44.28 67.87 15.85
C TYR A 9 44.20 66.34 15.89
N ALA A 10 45.12 65.65 16.57
CA ALA A 10 45.07 64.19 16.72
C ALA A 10 43.82 63.72 17.50
N ARG A 11 43.45 64.41 18.59
CA ARG A 11 42.22 64.07 19.36
C ARG A 11 40.95 64.38 18.57
N ARG A 12 40.92 65.46 17.79
CA ARG A 12 39.81 65.77 16.89
C ARG A 12 39.70 64.78 15.75
N LEU A 13 40.82 64.31 15.20
CA LEU A 13 40.87 63.29 14.15
C LEU A 13 40.41 61.92 14.67
N ILE A 14 40.79 61.54 15.90
CA ILE A 14 40.32 60.31 16.55
C ILE A 14 38.83 60.41 16.89
N CYS A 15 38.35 61.56 17.38
CA CYS A 15 36.91 61.75 17.60
C CYS A 15 36.12 61.77 16.27
N LEU A 16 36.68 62.34 15.20
CA LEU A 16 36.08 62.28 13.85
C LEU A 16 36.10 60.86 13.28
N LEU A 17 37.16 60.09 13.51
CA LEU A 17 37.22 58.67 13.12
C LEU A 17 36.27 57.81 13.94
N CYS A 18 36.15 58.02 15.25
CA CYS A 18 35.17 57.33 16.09
C CYS A 18 33.73 57.76 15.78
N ALA A 19 33.50 59.05 15.49
CA ALA A 19 32.20 59.54 15.04
C ALA A 19 31.87 59.05 13.62
N MET A 20 32.85 58.95 12.71
CA MET A 20 32.68 58.31 11.41
C MET A 20 32.45 56.82 11.56
N LEU A 21 33.10 56.13 12.51
CA LEU A 21 32.87 54.70 12.77
C LEU A 21 31.47 54.46 13.37
N LEU A 22 31.02 55.33 14.28
CA LEU A 22 29.66 55.33 14.83
C LEU A 22 28.63 55.71 13.76
N VAL A 23 28.96 56.61 12.83
CA VAL A 23 28.11 56.97 11.70
C VAL A 23 28.15 55.89 10.61
N THR A 24 29.23 55.14 10.39
CA THR A 24 29.22 53.99 9.48
C THR A 24 28.51 52.77 10.08
N VAL A 25 28.42 52.68 11.41
CA VAL A 25 27.57 51.71 12.11
C VAL A 25 26.10 52.18 12.17
N ALA A 26 25.82 53.47 12.01
CA ALA A 26 24.47 54.06 12.03
C ALA A 26 23.93 54.51 10.67
N LEU A 27 24.73 54.48 9.61
CA LEU A 27 24.22 54.62 8.25
C LEU A 27 23.37 53.37 8.01
N PRO A 28 22.08 53.50 7.66
CA PRO A 28 21.36 52.35 7.16
C PRO A 28 22.13 51.91 5.91
N LEU A 29 22.86 50.80 6.02
CA LEU A 29 23.25 50.03 4.84
C LEU A 29 21.98 49.98 3.99
N PRO A 30 22.03 50.32 2.69
CA PRO A 30 20.85 50.24 1.86
C PRO A 30 20.23 48.88 2.14
N ARG A 31 18.99 48.88 2.66
CA ARG A 31 18.26 47.67 3.03
C ARG A 31 18.06 46.91 1.75
N ALA A 32 19.05 46.09 1.39
CA ALA A 32 18.90 45.08 0.40
C ALA A 32 17.88 44.13 1.03
N HIS A 33 16.65 44.21 0.52
CA HIS A 33 15.64 43.18 0.61
C HIS A 33 16.20 41.92 -0.07
N ALA A 34 17.28 41.35 0.47
CA ALA A 34 17.81 40.09 0.00
C ALA A 34 16.90 39.01 0.59
N GLU A 35 15.88 38.66 -0.17
CA GLU A 35 15.09 37.46 0.08
C GLU A 35 16.07 36.28 0.12
N VAL A 36 16.00 35.46 1.17
CA VAL A 36 16.83 34.25 1.25
C VAL A 36 16.34 33.28 0.19
N HIS A 37 17.25 32.71 -0.59
CA HIS A 37 16.96 31.70 -1.58
C HIS A 37 17.52 30.34 -1.15
N ILE A 38 16.69 29.31 -1.30
CA ILE A 38 17.17 27.93 -1.18
C ILE A 38 17.93 27.60 -2.46
N SER A 39 19.26 27.60 -2.38
CA SER A 39 20.14 27.30 -3.51
C SER A 39 20.16 25.81 -3.86
N LYS A 40 19.84 24.94 -2.89
CA LYS A 40 19.86 23.49 -3.09
C LYS A 40 18.93 22.75 -2.14
N PHE A 41 18.16 21.82 -2.69
CA PHE A 41 17.46 20.77 -1.95
C PHE A 41 17.80 19.44 -2.60
N GLN A 42 18.47 18.54 -1.88
CA GLN A 42 18.96 17.29 -2.46
C GLN A 42 18.66 16.09 -1.56
N LEU A 43 18.20 15.00 -2.17
CA LEU A 43 18.02 13.72 -1.50
C LEU A 43 19.31 12.90 -1.49
N ILE A 44 19.56 12.19 -0.40
CA ILE A 44 20.70 11.28 -0.23
C ILE A 44 20.23 9.87 -0.58
N MET A 45 20.38 9.48 -1.85
CA MET A 45 19.79 8.24 -2.41
C MET A 45 20.79 7.11 -2.72
N ASN A 46 22.08 7.22 -2.35
CA ASN A 46 23.12 6.22 -2.61
C ASN A 46 23.16 5.67 -4.06
N GLY A 47 22.76 6.48 -5.06
CA GLY A 47 22.70 6.08 -6.47
C GLY A 47 21.37 5.46 -6.92
N ALA A 48 20.39 5.27 -6.03
CA ALA A 48 19.07 4.81 -6.39
C ALA A 48 18.33 5.86 -7.25
N PRO A 49 17.73 5.49 -8.40
CA PRO A 49 16.97 6.40 -9.25
C PRO A 49 15.50 6.54 -8.81
N TYR A 50 15.16 6.07 -7.61
CA TYR A 50 13.80 6.00 -7.08
C TYR A 50 13.78 6.21 -5.56
N LEU A 51 12.60 6.48 -5.01
CA LEU A 51 12.31 6.52 -3.58
C LEU A 51 11.52 5.27 -3.17
N ILE A 52 11.47 4.99 -1.87
CA ILE A 52 10.75 3.83 -1.33
C ILE A 52 9.78 4.32 -0.26
N GLY A 53 8.52 3.90 -0.35
CA GLY A 53 7.49 4.17 0.64
C GLY A 53 7.87 3.59 2.01
N GLY A 54 7.59 4.31 3.09
CA GLY A 54 7.87 3.89 4.46
C GLY A 54 9.35 3.86 4.87
N VAL A 55 10.28 4.07 3.93
CA VAL A 55 11.72 4.11 4.21
C VAL A 55 12.15 5.53 4.57
N LYS A 56 13.11 5.64 5.48
CA LYS A 56 13.76 6.92 5.83
C LYS A 56 14.55 7.45 4.64
N ILE A 57 14.14 8.61 4.14
CA ILE A 57 14.80 9.39 3.09
C ILE A 57 15.50 10.57 3.76
N SER A 58 16.83 10.60 3.66
CA SER A 58 17.62 11.72 4.16
C SER A 58 17.77 12.80 3.08
N TYR A 59 17.80 14.05 3.49
CA TYR A 59 18.00 15.19 2.59
C TYR A 59 18.95 16.22 3.19
N SER A 60 19.52 17.05 2.31
CA SER A 60 20.29 18.24 2.68
C SER A 60 19.73 19.47 1.99
N VAL A 61 19.90 20.61 2.65
CA VAL A 61 19.47 21.92 2.18
C VAL A 61 20.69 22.84 2.17
N ALA A 62 20.78 23.70 1.17
CA ALA A 62 21.70 24.84 1.18
C ALA A 62 20.93 26.09 0.77
N ASP A 63 21.28 27.20 1.40
CA ASP A 63 20.70 28.52 1.17
C ASP A 63 21.80 29.58 1.13
N ASP A 64 21.43 30.82 0.83
CA ASP A 64 22.32 31.99 0.81
C ASP A 64 22.08 32.94 2.00
N SER A 65 21.54 32.41 3.11
CA SER A 65 21.24 33.19 4.30
C SER A 65 22.48 33.86 4.89
N ALA A 66 22.30 35.07 5.43
CA ALA A 66 23.35 35.80 6.11
C ALA A 66 23.58 35.24 7.53
N LEU A 67 24.78 35.43 8.10
CA LEU A 67 25.16 34.95 9.44
C LEU A 67 24.24 35.40 10.59
N ASN A 68 23.40 36.43 10.37
CA ASN A 68 22.45 36.99 11.32
C ASN A 68 20.98 36.67 10.98
N THR A 69 20.77 35.67 10.12
CA THR A 69 19.45 35.18 9.71
C THR A 69 19.25 33.79 10.26
N ASP A 70 18.26 33.64 11.13
CA ASP A 70 17.89 32.34 11.69
C ASP A 70 16.87 31.67 10.77
N VAL A 71 16.91 30.33 10.71
CA VAL A 71 15.87 29.53 10.07
C VAL A 71 14.88 29.12 11.14
N ASP A 72 13.65 29.61 11.05
CA ASP A 72 12.62 29.39 12.06
C ASP A 72 11.94 28.04 11.87
N SER A 73 11.63 27.69 10.62
CA SER A 73 10.99 26.43 10.28
C SER A 73 11.32 25.94 8.88
N THR A 74 11.25 24.63 8.69
CA THR A 74 11.26 23.98 7.37
C THR A 74 10.13 22.97 7.31
N ASN A 75 9.43 22.89 6.18
CA ASN A 75 8.33 21.98 5.96
C ASN A 75 8.50 21.27 4.62
N ILE A 76 8.48 19.94 4.63
CA ILE A 76 8.53 19.14 3.41
C ILE A 76 7.14 18.62 3.07
N GLN A 77 6.80 18.75 1.79
CA GLN A 77 5.57 18.24 1.22
C GLN A 77 5.87 17.38 0.00
N TYR A 78 4.98 16.46 -0.29
CA TYR A 78 4.99 15.68 -1.52
C TYR A 78 3.70 15.90 -2.31
N SER A 79 3.79 15.72 -3.62
CA SER A 79 2.66 15.69 -4.53
C SER A 79 2.78 14.48 -5.45
N SER A 80 1.74 13.66 -5.50
CA SER A 80 1.60 12.52 -6.42
C SER A 80 0.86 12.88 -7.72
N ASP A 81 0.38 14.12 -7.84
CA ASP A 81 -0.44 14.62 -8.94
C ASP A 81 0.21 15.82 -9.65
N ASN A 82 1.55 15.81 -9.72
CA ASN A 82 2.35 16.79 -10.44
C ASN A 82 2.17 18.25 -9.95
N GLY A 83 2.01 18.42 -8.64
CA GLY A 83 1.97 19.71 -7.94
C GLY A 83 0.57 20.30 -7.78
N LEU A 84 -0.50 19.57 -8.11
CA LEU A 84 -1.89 20.04 -7.95
C LEU A 84 -2.29 20.04 -6.48
N ASN A 85 -1.96 18.98 -5.74
CA ASN A 85 -2.17 18.87 -4.30
C ASN A 85 -0.85 18.56 -3.58
N TRP A 86 -0.67 19.15 -2.41
CA TRP A 86 0.52 19.00 -1.58
C TRP A 86 0.15 18.42 -0.23
N TYR A 87 0.85 17.36 0.14
CA TYR A 87 0.61 16.59 1.36
C TYR A 87 1.87 16.61 2.22
N PRO A 88 1.75 16.73 3.56
CA PRO A 88 2.90 16.65 4.45
C PRO A 88 3.53 15.25 4.40
N VAL A 89 4.85 15.18 4.51
CA VAL A 89 5.56 13.92 4.77
C VAL A 89 5.60 13.61 6.26
N GLN A 90 5.86 12.36 6.62
CA GLN A 90 6.16 12.02 8.02
C GLN A 90 7.63 12.41 8.30
N GLU A 91 7.84 13.48 9.08
CA GLU A 91 9.17 13.87 9.51
C GLU A 91 9.69 12.94 10.62
N LEU A 92 10.93 12.46 10.46
CA LEU A 92 11.52 11.46 11.35
C LEU A 92 12.63 12.05 12.24
N ASN A 93 13.43 12.99 11.70
CA ASN A 93 14.41 13.78 12.46
C ASN A 93 14.67 15.09 11.74
N VAL A 94 14.60 16.20 12.48
CA VAL A 94 15.05 17.53 12.04
C VAL A 94 16.37 17.81 12.77
N TYR A 95 17.50 17.70 12.06
CA TYR A 95 18.73 18.31 12.57
C TYR A 95 18.53 19.82 12.50
N ALA A 96 19.09 20.57 13.46
CA ALA A 96 18.83 22.00 13.66
C ALA A 96 18.56 22.78 12.35
N PRO A 97 17.57 23.70 12.34
CA PRO A 97 17.10 24.38 11.13
C PRO A 97 18.26 24.81 10.22
N GLY A 98 18.24 24.38 8.95
CA GLY A 98 19.24 24.74 7.93
C GLY A 98 20.28 23.66 7.55
N PHE A 99 20.40 22.53 8.26
CA PHE A 99 21.44 21.52 7.94
C PHE A 99 20.95 20.25 7.20
N GLY A 100 19.63 20.03 7.15
CA GLY A 100 19.02 18.84 6.54
C GLY A 100 18.29 17.96 7.57
N GLY A 101 17.70 16.88 7.09
CA GLY A 101 16.83 16.05 7.92
C GLY A 101 16.49 14.72 7.28
N SER A 102 15.47 14.07 7.82
CA SER A 102 14.92 12.86 7.21
C SER A 102 13.41 12.77 7.35
N PHE A 103 12.77 12.23 6.33
CA PHE A 103 11.33 11.98 6.28
C PHE A 103 11.04 10.60 5.70
N SER A 104 9.80 10.14 5.79
CA SER A 104 9.30 8.97 5.05
C SER A 104 8.08 9.35 4.22
N LEU A 105 7.97 8.73 3.04
CA LEU A 105 6.74 8.73 2.25
C LEU A 105 5.76 7.71 2.84
N PRO A 106 4.44 7.90 2.68
CA PRO A 106 3.48 6.91 3.14
C PRO A 106 3.60 5.59 2.37
N LEU A 107 3.22 4.50 3.05
CA LEU A 107 3.03 3.21 2.43
C LEU A 107 1.67 3.20 1.72
N ASP A 108 1.71 3.46 0.42
CA ASP A 108 0.54 3.52 -0.45
C ASP A 108 0.92 3.15 -1.89
N VAL A 109 0.37 2.03 -2.38
CA VAL A 109 0.57 1.53 -3.75
C VAL A 109 0.05 2.47 -4.84
N SER A 110 -0.80 3.43 -4.49
CA SER A 110 -1.24 4.48 -5.41
C SER A 110 -0.10 5.42 -5.82
N ILE A 111 0.89 5.59 -4.93
CA ILE A 111 1.97 6.54 -5.11
C ILE A 111 3.07 5.86 -5.91
N THR A 112 3.05 6.08 -7.22
CA THR A 112 4.06 5.56 -8.16
C THR A 112 5.13 6.58 -8.50
N SER A 113 4.85 7.86 -8.26
CA SER A 113 5.82 8.95 -8.43
C SER A 113 5.44 10.15 -7.56
N VAL A 114 6.44 10.90 -7.11
CA VAL A 114 6.23 12.12 -6.34
C VAL A 114 7.13 13.26 -6.80
N ILE A 115 6.61 14.47 -6.70
CA ILE A 115 7.39 15.70 -6.63
C ILE A 115 7.48 16.10 -5.16
N LEU A 116 8.62 16.60 -4.73
CA LEU A 116 8.83 17.09 -3.36
C LEU A 116 9.02 18.60 -3.36
N LYS A 117 8.43 19.26 -2.37
CA LYS A 117 8.59 20.69 -2.12
C LYS A 117 9.12 20.90 -0.71
N LEU A 118 10.09 21.78 -0.59
CA LEU A 118 10.60 22.29 0.67
C LEU A 118 10.18 23.76 0.77
N ASP A 119 9.44 24.09 1.81
CA ASP A 119 9.15 25.46 2.24
C ASP A 119 9.98 25.77 3.48
N ALA A 120 10.54 26.97 3.58
CA ALA A 120 11.31 27.41 4.74
C ALA A 120 10.92 28.82 5.16
N GLU A 121 11.09 29.14 6.44
CA GLU A 121 10.87 30.45 7.02
C GLU A 121 12.18 30.94 7.64
N TYR A 122 12.63 32.12 7.22
CA TYR A 122 13.86 32.74 7.68
C TYR A 122 13.56 34.09 8.30
N SER A 123 14.08 34.33 9.51
CA SER A 123 13.89 35.57 10.26
C SER A 123 15.23 36.24 10.55
N PRO A 124 15.54 37.37 9.89
CA PRO A 124 16.77 38.11 10.15
C PRO A 124 16.64 39.00 11.39
N LEU A 125 17.76 39.22 12.11
CA LEU A 125 17.82 40.15 13.25
C LEU A 125 17.36 41.57 12.88
N PHE A 126 17.63 41.98 11.63
CA PHE A 126 17.17 43.24 11.05
C PHE A 126 16.67 42.97 9.63
N GLY A 127 15.39 43.20 9.37
CA GLY A 127 14.80 42.97 8.05
C GLY A 127 13.34 42.54 8.13
N SER A 128 12.87 41.92 7.06
CA SER A 128 11.58 41.21 7.01
C SER A 128 11.85 39.72 6.85
N ASP A 129 10.89 38.90 7.29
CA ASP A 129 10.94 37.46 7.11
C ASP A 129 10.94 37.07 5.62
N SER A 130 11.52 35.91 5.32
CA SER A 130 11.61 35.35 3.98
C SER A 130 11.02 33.94 3.97
N HIS A 131 10.25 33.62 2.92
CA HIS A 131 9.55 32.34 2.80
C HIS A 131 9.87 31.59 1.50
N PRO A 132 11.15 31.24 1.24
CA PRO A 132 11.52 30.59 0.00
C PRO A 132 10.96 29.17 -0.09
N SER A 133 10.75 28.72 -1.34
CA SER A 133 10.40 27.35 -1.63
C SER A 133 11.20 26.79 -2.80
N ILE A 134 11.48 25.49 -2.77
CA ILE A 134 12.13 24.78 -3.87
C ILE A 134 11.46 23.43 -4.08
N THR A 135 11.35 23.03 -5.35
CA THR A 135 10.71 21.78 -5.77
C THR A 135 11.70 20.91 -6.52
N ILE A 136 11.69 19.60 -6.25
CA ILE A 136 12.54 18.60 -6.89
C ILE A 136 11.75 17.35 -7.28
N GLY A 137 12.25 16.62 -8.28
CA GLY A 137 11.58 15.46 -8.86
C GLY A 137 11.07 15.74 -10.28
N PRO A 138 10.15 14.92 -10.82
CA PRO A 138 9.50 13.78 -10.15
C PRO A 138 10.45 12.61 -9.90
N PHE A 139 10.27 11.93 -8.78
CA PHE A 139 10.95 10.68 -8.46
C PHE A 139 9.97 9.51 -8.58
N PRO A 140 10.35 8.39 -9.22
CA PRO A 140 9.60 7.15 -9.10
C PRO A 140 9.55 6.71 -7.63
N VAL A 141 8.41 6.18 -7.18
CA VAL A 141 8.25 5.64 -5.83
C VAL A 141 7.99 4.14 -5.93
N LYS A 142 8.77 3.37 -5.18
CA LYS A 142 8.63 1.93 -5.02
C LYS A 142 7.89 1.63 -3.73
N GLN A 143 7.07 0.59 -3.79
CA GLN A 143 6.21 0.11 -2.72
C GLN A 143 6.41 -1.42 -2.61
N PRO A 144 5.93 -2.08 -1.56
CA PRO A 144 5.93 -3.54 -1.51
C PRO A 144 5.14 -4.09 -2.71
N VAL A 145 5.74 -4.97 -3.50
CA VAL A 145 5.12 -5.58 -4.69
C VAL A 145 5.45 -7.07 -4.71
N GLN A 146 4.45 -7.90 -5.02
CA GLN A 146 4.66 -9.34 -5.10
C GLN A 146 5.63 -9.72 -6.22
N LEU A 147 6.48 -10.72 -5.96
CA LEU A 147 7.34 -11.32 -6.98
C LEU A 147 6.53 -11.86 -8.17
N ASP A 148 7.13 -11.83 -9.36
CA ASP A 148 6.56 -12.44 -10.56
C ASP A 148 7.60 -13.25 -11.34
N GLY A 149 7.18 -13.83 -12.47
CA GLY A 149 8.11 -14.51 -13.37
C GLY A 149 8.81 -15.73 -12.79
N LEU A 150 8.30 -16.33 -11.68
CA LEU A 150 8.93 -17.52 -11.10
C LEU A 150 8.93 -18.66 -12.13
N THR A 151 10.10 -19.22 -12.38
CA THR A 151 10.38 -20.32 -13.30
C THR A 151 11.27 -21.34 -12.61
N LEU A 152 11.25 -22.57 -13.12
CA LEU A 152 12.05 -23.68 -12.63
C LEU A 152 12.73 -24.41 -13.77
N THR A 153 14.02 -24.66 -13.57
CA THR A 153 14.88 -25.40 -14.50
C THR A 153 15.50 -26.57 -13.78
N GLU A 154 15.26 -27.78 -14.26
CA GLU A 154 16.00 -28.96 -13.83
C GLU A 154 17.37 -28.98 -14.52
N ASN A 155 18.43 -29.06 -13.73
CA ASN A 155 19.80 -29.06 -14.22
C ASN A 155 20.35 -30.49 -14.33
N LYS A 156 21.43 -30.62 -15.10
CA LYS A 156 22.20 -31.86 -15.14
C LYS A 156 22.72 -32.20 -13.74
N GLY A 157 22.50 -33.44 -13.32
CA GLY A 157 22.88 -33.91 -11.98
C GLY A 157 21.75 -33.84 -10.95
N GLY A 158 20.55 -33.41 -11.36
CA GLY A 158 19.35 -33.45 -10.53
C GLY A 158 19.08 -32.18 -9.74
N SER A 159 20.02 -31.20 -9.70
CA SER A 159 19.81 -29.89 -9.07
C SER A 159 18.70 -29.10 -9.74
N VAL A 160 18.09 -28.17 -9.01
CA VAL A 160 16.93 -27.41 -9.48
C VAL A 160 17.18 -25.92 -9.30
N THR A 161 17.10 -25.15 -10.39
CA THR A 161 17.22 -23.69 -10.35
C THR A 161 15.85 -23.03 -10.40
N LEU A 162 15.56 -22.22 -9.39
CA LEU A 162 14.44 -21.29 -9.32
C LEU A 162 14.92 -19.94 -9.85
N ALA A 163 14.11 -19.26 -10.67
CA ALA A 163 14.39 -17.89 -11.09
C ALA A 163 13.11 -17.05 -11.12
N TRP A 164 13.13 -15.83 -10.59
CA TRP A 164 11.98 -14.91 -10.51
C TRP A 164 12.44 -13.46 -10.72
N ASN A 165 11.51 -12.53 -10.88
CA ASN A 165 11.84 -11.11 -10.80
C ASN A 165 11.51 -10.55 -9.42
N ASP A 166 12.48 -9.83 -8.89
CA ASP A 166 12.33 -8.97 -7.72
C ASP A 166 11.72 -7.63 -8.14
N ASN A 167 10.48 -7.39 -7.74
CA ASN A 167 9.70 -6.23 -8.17
C ASN A 167 9.60 -5.13 -7.12
N SER A 168 10.18 -5.36 -5.96
CA SER A 168 10.29 -4.38 -4.89
C SER A 168 11.71 -4.44 -4.33
N ASN A 169 12.00 -3.57 -3.39
CA ASN A 169 13.31 -3.44 -2.74
C ASN A 169 13.12 -3.27 -1.23
N MET A 170 11.99 -3.74 -0.73
CA MET A 170 11.63 -3.70 0.69
C MET A 170 11.90 -5.05 1.36
N GLU A 171 12.29 -6.04 0.57
CA GLU A 171 12.55 -7.41 0.95
C GLU A 171 13.83 -7.49 1.72
N SER A 172 13.72 -7.97 2.95
CA SER A 172 14.91 -8.28 3.73
C SER A 172 15.59 -9.55 3.21
N TYR A 173 14.80 -10.50 2.71
CA TYR A 173 15.25 -11.73 2.05
C TYR A 173 14.07 -12.43 1.38
N TYR A 174 14.36 -13.47 0.58
CA TYR A 174 13.37 -14.45 0.14
C TYR A 174 13.54 -15.77 0.89
N GLN A 175 12.42 -16.37 1.26
CA GLN A 175 12.34 -17.69 1.84
C GLN A 175 11.81 -18.68 0.80
N ILE A 176 12.49 -19.80 0.61
CA ILE A 176 12.09 -20.87 -0.29
C ILE A 176 11.75 -22.11 0.55
N LYS A 177 10.48 -22.49 0.58
CA LYS A 177 10.03 -23.75 1.18
C LYS A 177 10.02 -24.83 0.12
N ARG A 178 10.69 -25.95 0.38
CA ARG A 178 10.72 -27.13 -0.48
C ARG A 178 10.15 -28.31 0.26
N THR A 179 9.25 -29.04 -0.37
CA THR A 179 8.68 -30.30 0.15
C THR A 179 8.90 -31.44 -0.84
N GLY A 180 8.92 -32.68 -0.33
CA GLY A 180 9.25 -33.88 -1.10
C GLY A 180 10.66 -34.42 -0.82
N GLY A 181 10.95 -35.63 -1.32
CA GLY A 181 12.21 -36.33 -1.05
C GLY A 181 12.31 -36.98 0.33
N LYS A 182 13.45 -37.65 0.59
CA LYS A 182 13.69 -38.39 1.85
C LYS A 182 13.96 -37.47 3.05
N ASP A 183 14.29 -36.20 2.79
CA ASP A 183 14.66 -35.23 3.82
C ASP A 183 13.52 -34.31 4.25
N GLY A 184 12.31 -34.53 3.72
CA GLY A 184 11.10 -33.84 4.15
C GLY A 184 11.09 -32.35 3.79
N GLU A 185 10.37 -31.55 4.57
CA GLU A 185 10.30 -30.10 4.37
C GLU A 185 11.65 -29.44 4.67
N LYS A 186 12.07 -28.54 3.77
CA LYS A 186 13.26 -27.71 3.90
C LYS A 186 12.92 -26.25 3.66
N VAL A 187 13.55 -25.39 4.45
CA VAL A 187 13.50 -23.94 4.30
C VAL A 187 14.88 -23.45 3.88
N LEU A 188 14.93 -22.75 2.75
CA LEU A 188 16.13 -22.18 2.13
C LEU A 188 15.96 -20.66 2.04
N TYR A 189 17.07 -19.93 1.92
CA TYR A 189 17.05 -18.47 1.99
C TYR A 189 17.88 -17.84 0.87
N VAL A 190 17.39 -16.72 0.36
CA VAL A 190 18.10 -15.83 -0.56
C VAL A 190 18.21 -14.50 0.16
N ASN A 191 19.39 -14.25 0.71
CA ASN A 191 19.65 -13.09 1.56
C ASN A 191 20.13 -11.89 0.74
N ASP A 192 20.27 -10.74 1.41
CA ASP A 192 20.89 -9.52 0.88
C ASP A 192 20.19 -8.95 -0.37
N THR A 193 18.86 -9.04 -0.43
CA THR A 193 18.04 -8.57 -1.56
C THR A 193 17.59 -7.11 -1.46
N MET A 194 17.88 -6.42 -0.35
CA MET A 194 17.37 -5.06 -0.07
C MET A 194 17.83 -3.98 -1.06
N ASP A 195 18.85 -4.24 -1.88
CA ASP A 195 19.36 -3.33 -2.92
C ASP A 195 19.23 -3.93 -4.33
N HIS A 196 18.43 -4.99 -4.48
CA HIS A 196 18.25 -5.69 -5.73
C HIS A 196 16.84 -5.45 -6.28
N MET A 197 16.74 -5.15 -7.58
CA MET A 197 15.49 -5.18 -8.33
C MET A 197 15.77 -5.83 -9.68
N GLY A 198 14.87 -6.71 -10.12
CA GLY A 198 15.01 -7.46 -11.36
C GLY A 198 15.33 -8.95 -11.13
N PRO A 199 15.94 -9.63 -12.12
CA PRO A 199 16.04 -11.09 -12.10
C PRO A 199 16.87 -11.64 -10.94
N LEU A 200 16.28 -12.51 -10.14
CA LEU A 200 16.93 -13.30 -9.11
C LEU A 200 16.87 -14.78 -9.45
N SER A 201 17.83 -15.55 -8.95
CA SER A 201 17.80 -17.00 -9.04
C SER A 201 18.42 -17.67 -7.84
N PHE A 202 17.96 -18.87 -7.56
CA PHE A 202 18.48 -19.74 -6.51
C PHE A 202 18.57 -21.16 -7.03
N THR A 203 19.71 -21.81 -6.83
CA THR A 203 19.89 -23.22 -7.20
C THR A 203 19.89 -24.08 -5.95
N ASP A 204 18.93 -25.00 -5.86
CA ASP A 204 18.90 -26.06 -4.87
C ASP A 204 19.79 -27.24 -5.35
N PRO A 205 20.96 -27.48 -4.72
CA PRO A 205 21.89 -28.50 -5.17
C PRO A 205 21.55 -29.91 -4.68
N VAL A 206 20.60 -30.07 -3.75
CA VAL A 206 20.34 -31.33 -3.04
C VAL A 206 19.02 -31.92 -3.49
N THR A 207 18.94 -32.22 -4.79
CA THR A 207 17.76 -32.85 -5.38
C THR A 207 18.15 -34.07 -6.21
N SER A 208 17.30 -35.09 -6.15
CA SER A 208 17.43 -36.29 -6.97
C SER A 208 16.60 -36.14 -8.24
N PRO A 209 17.12 -36.55 -9.41
CA PRO A 209 16.37 -36.52 -10.66
C PRO A 209 15.18 -37.49 -10.65
N GLU A 210 15.06 -38.38 -9.65
CA GLU A 210 13.92 -39.28 -9.50
C GLU A 210 12.83 -38.80 -8.56
N THR A 211 13.06 -37.69 -7.85
CA THR A 211 12.17 -37.22 -6.78
C THR A 211 11.31 -36.05 -7.24
N LEU A 212 10.03 -36.11 -6.88
CA LEU A 212 9.12 -34.98 -6.99
C LEU A 212 9.39 -33.99 -5.84
N TYR A 213 9.82 -32.77 -6.19
CA TYR A 213 9.92 -31.67 -5.24
C TYR A 213 8.89 -30.60 -5.56
N VAL A 214 8.31 -30.01 -4.52
CA VAL A 214 7.42 -28.86 -4.62
C VAL A 214 8.07 -27.66 -3.94
N TYR A 215 8.21 -26.56 -4.69
CA TYR A 215 8.82 -25.32 -4.21
C TYR A 215 7.79 -24.22 -4.00
N ALA A 216 8.05 -23.37 -3.01
CA ALA A 216 7.24 -22.23 -2.61
C ALA A 216 8.19 -21.07 -2.29
N VAL A 217 8.15 -19.98 -3.07
CA VAL A 217 9.00 -18.79 -2.86
C VAL A 217 8.16 -17.69 -2.23
N GLU A 218 8.61 -17.21 -1.08
CA GLU A 218 7.98 -16.18 -0.26
C GLU A 218 8.95 -15.02 -0.08
N MET A 219 8.40 -13.83 -0.19
CA MET A 219 9.08 -12.57 0.05
C MET A 219 8.96 -12.20 1.53
N ILE A 220 10.06 -11.91 2.21
CA ILE A 220 10.02 -11.53 3.64
C ILE A 220 10.37 -10.05 3.82
N ILE A 221 9.43 -9.33 4.43
CA ILE A 221 9.55 -7.92 4.78
C ILE A 221 9.38 -7.82 6.31
N ASP A 222 10.46 -7.97 7.06
CA ASP A 222 10.45 -7.94 8.53
C ASP A 222 10.98 -6.62 9.11
N LYS A 223 11.77 -5.87 8.33
CA LYS A 223 12.28 -4.54 8.71
C LYS A 223 11.25 -3.41 8.61
N PHE A 224 10.08 -3.67 8.02
CA PHE A 224 9.03 -2.67 7.83
C PHE A 224 7.69 -3.17 8.38
N THR A 225 7.03 -2.39 9.23
CA THR A 225 5.66 -2.67 9.66
C THR A 225 4.72 -2.26 8.53
N LEU A 226 4.23 -3.23 7.76
CA LEU A 226 3.34 -2.99 6.64
C LEU A 226 1.86 -3.01 7.07
N PRO A 227 1.02 -2.09 6.55
CA PRO A 227 -0.43 -2.24 6.57
C PRO A 227 -0.87 -3.58 5.97
N VAL A 228 -1.93 -4.19 6.50
CA VAL A 228 -2.37 -5.55 6.11
C VAL A 228 -2.65 -5.67 4.60
N TYR A 229 -3.13 -4.59 3.98
CA TYR A 229 -3.43 -4.52 2.55
C TYR A 229 -2.19 -4.34 1.65
N LEU A 230 -1.02 -4.06 2.23
CA LEU A 230 0.26 -3.90 1.53
C LEU A 230 1.22 -5.05 1.77
N ILE A 231 0.87 -6.01 2.63
CA ILE A 231 1.61 -7.25 2.77
C ILE A 231 1.48 -7.97 1.42
N PRO A 232 2.57 -8.07 0.62
CA PRO A 232 2.52 -8.72 -0.67
C PRO A 232 1.93 -10.11 -0.49
N GLY A 233 1.00 -10.44 -1.38
CA GLY A 233 0.20 -11.65 -1.29
C GLY A 233 1.08 -12.82 -0.90
N ASP A 234 0.71 -13.41 0.22
CA ASP A 234 1.08 -14.68 0.80
C ASP A 234 1.48 -15.82 -0.09
N VAL A 235 1.31 -15.72 -1.39
CA VAL A 235 0.77 -16.79 -2.16
C VAL A 235 2.11 -17.43 -2.73
N PRO A 236 2.67 -18.58 -2.23
CA PRO A 236 3.82 -19.31 -2.75
C PRO A 236 3.51 -19.95 -4.07
N ARG A 237 4.20 -19.50 -5.11
CA ARG A 237 4.05 -20.07 -6.44
C ARG A 237 4.59 -21.51 -6.40
N LEU A 238 3.67 -22.48 -6.55
CA LEU A 238 3.94 -23.91 -6.45
C LEU A 238 4.38 -24.47 -7.79
N PHE A 239 5.46 -25.25 -7.77
CA PHE A 239 5.99 -25.90 -8.96
C PHE A 239 6.55 -27.25 -8.64
N GLN A 240 6.50 -28.16 -9.62
CA GLN A 240 6.93 -29.53 -9.46
C GLN A 240 8.02 -29.91 -10.46
N THR A 241 8.97 -30.75 -10.05
CA THR A 241 10.07 -31.21 -10.92
C THR A 241 9.60 -32.19 -12.00
N LYS A 242 8.44 -32.87 -11.86
CA LYS A 242 7.95 -33.88 -12.83
C LYS A 242 6.44 -33.82 -13.08
N LYS A 243 5.99 -34.11 -14.31
CA LYS A 243 4.55 -34.24 -14.68
C LYS A 243 3.92 -35.55 -14.16
N ARG A 244 2.65 -35.48 -13.71
CA ARG A 244 1.88 -36.62 -13.14
C ARG A 244 1.69 -37.81 -14.11
N THR A 245 1.66 -37.61 -15.43
CA THR A 245 1.36 -38.70 -16.38
C THR A 245 2.45 -39.78 -16.47
N ILE A 246 3.66 -39.52 -15.96
CA ILE A 246 4.82 -40.43 -16.07
C ILE A 246 5.07 -41.17 -14.73
N LEU A 247 4.35 -40.86 -13.65
CA LEU A 247 4.61 -41.43 -12.34
C LEU A 247 3.61 -42.55 -12.01
N ASP A 248 4.17 -43.75 -11.88
CA ASP A 248 3.50 -45.00 -11.49
C ASP A 248 2.65 -44.82 -10.22
N SER A 249 1.57 -45.59 -10.11
CA SER A 249 0.48 -45.44 -9.13
C SER A 249 0.85 -45.64 -7.65
N ASN A 250 2.13 -45.70 -7.30
CA ASN A 250 2.64 -46.15 -6.00
C ASN A 250 3.57 -45.16 -5.27
N ILE A 251 3.54 -43.86 -5.61
CA ILE A 251 4.22 -42.86 -4.77
C ILE A 251 3.26 -42.38 -3.68
N ASP A 252 3.52 -42.85 -2.46
CA ASP A 252 2.89 -42.32 -1.25
C ASP A 252 3.12 -40.81 -1.18
N VAL A 253 2.01 -40.06 -1.26
CA VAL A 253 1.95 -38.66 -0.87
C VAL A 253 2.09 -38.64 0.64
N ILE A 254 3.33 -38.73 1.14
CA ILE A 254 3.60 -38.57 2.56
C ILE A 254 3.26 -37.12 2.91
N SER A 255 2.06 -36.93 3.46
CA SER A 255 1.63 -35.78 4.26
C SER A 255 2.00 -34.41 3.68
N VAL A 256 1.28 -33.98 2.63
CA VAL A 256 1.17 -32.54 2.35
C VAL A 256 0.40 -31.91 3.52
N VAL A 257 0.99 -30.88 4.12
CA VAL A 257 0.50 -30.07 5.25
C VAL A 257 -1.04 -30.03 5.36
N PRO A 258 -1.63 -30.35 6.53
CA PRO A 258 -3.05 -30.11 6.77
C PRO A 258 -3.36 -28.62 6.57
N GLY A 259 -4.16 -28.28 5.55
CA GLY A 259 -4.62 -26.91 5.29
C GLY A 259 -4.11 -26.27 3.99
N ILE A 260 -3.17 -26.88 3.26
CA ILE A 260 -2.77 -26.40 1.92
C ILE A 260 -3.59 -27.17 0.86
N LYS A 261 -4.62 -26.52 0.29
CA LYS A 261 -5.23 -27.01 -0.95
C LYS A 261 -4.26 -26.74 -2.09
N LEU A 262 -3.80 -27.79 -2.76
CA LEU A 262 -3.04 -27.64 -4.00
C LEU A 262 -3.89 -26.88 -5.05
N PRO A 263 -3.28 -26.01 -5.86
CA PRO A 263 -3.89 -25.45 -7.06
C PRO A 263 -4.51 -26.56 -7.90
N ASP A 264 -5.52 -26.23 -8.70
CA ASP A 264 -6.02 -27.16 -9.71
C ASP A 264 -4.85 -27.65 -10.58
N LEU A 265 -4.68 -28.97 -10.70
CA LEU A 265 -3.45 -29.65 -11.14
C LEU A 265 -3.00 -29.27 -12.57
N GLY A 266 -3.86 -28.59 -13.33
CA GLY A 266 -3.57 -28.04 -14.66
C GLY A 266 -2.73 -26.75 -14.66
N GLN A 267 -2.44 -26.15 -13.51
CA GLN A 267 -1.69 -24.90 -13.38
C GLN A 267 -0.25 -25.07 -12.87
N ILE A 268 0.08 -26.26 -12.40
CA ILE A 268 1.42 -26.57 -11.89
C ILE A 268 2.31 -26.85 -13.11
N VAL A 269 3.16 -25.89 -13.46
CA VAL A 269 4.18 -26.08 -14.49
C VAL A 269 5.16 -27.14 -13.99
N GLY A 270 5.26 -28.24 -14.71
CA GLY A 270 6.24 -29.31 -14.46
C GLY A 270 7.19 -29.46 -15.64
N VAL A 271 8.45 -29.78 -15.36
CA VAL A 271 9.45 -30.12 -16.37
C VAL A 271 9.25 -31.58 -16.79
N ILE A 272 9.35 -31.87 -18.08
CA ILE A 272 9.45 -33.23 -18.60
C ILE A 272 10.95 -33.48 -18.83
N PRO A 273 11.55 -34.56 -18.28
CA PRO A 273 12.95 -34.86 -18.57
C PRO A 273 13.17 -35.19 -20.06
N GLY A 274 13.88 -34.30 -20.75
CA GLY A 274 14.75 -34.55 -21.91
C GLY A 274 14.20 -35.27 -23.14
N GLY A 275 13.94 -34.50 -24.20
CA GLY A 275 13.94 -34.98 -25.59
C GLY A 275 14.61 -33.95 -26.51
N SER A 276 15.77 -34.30 -27.06
CA SER A 276 16.50 -33.53 -28.08
C SER A 276 15.68 -33.42 -29.37
N GLY A 277 15.56 -32.22 -29.95
CA GLY A 277 15.19 -32.03 -31.37
C GLY A 277 14.27 -30.85 -31.70
N GLY A 278 14.83 -29.84 -32.37
CA GLY A 278 14.29 -29.22 -33.59
C GLY A 278 12.88 -28.57 -33.64
N ASP A 279 12.92 -27.26 -33.85
CA ASP A 279 12.12 -26.45 -34.79
C ASP A 279 10.71 -25.90 -34.47
N THR A 280 10.62 -24.60 -34.81
CA THR A 280 9.51 -23.70 -35.20
C THR A 280 8.06 -23.95 -34.78
N GLY A 281 7.40 -22.89 -34.27
CA GLY A 281 5.94 -22.74 -34.39
C GLY A 281 5.31 -21.71 -33.44
N SER A 282 4.97 -20.52 -33.97
CA SER A 282 4.01 -19.59 -33.36
C SER A 282 2.62 -20.23 -33.22
N SER A 283 1.94 -20.07 -32.08
CA SER A 283 0.50 -19.73 -32.04
C SER A 283 0.00 -19.38 -30.64
N SER A 284 -0.74 -18.28 -30.59
CA SER A 284 -1.77 -17.85 -29.64
C SER A 284 -2.61 -18.95 -28.96
N GLY A 285 -2.97 -18.75 -27.70
CA GLY A 285 -4.04 -19.51 -27.03
C GLY A 285 -4.20 -19.20 -25.54
N SER A 286 -5.39 -18.73 -25.16
CA SER A 286 -5.83 -18.22 -23.85
C SER A 286 -6.28 -19.32 -22.86
N GLY A 287 -6.30 -19.00 -21.55
CA GLY A 287 -6.94 -19.78 -20.45
C GLY A 287 -5.95 -20.09 -19.32
N SER A 288 -5.95 -19.48 -18.12
CA SER A 288 -6.96 -19.10 -17.10
C SER A 288 -7.44 -20.24 -16.18
N GLY A 289 -7.46 -19.93 -14.88
CA GLY A 289 -7.52 -20.78 -13.68
C GLY A 289 -6.15 -20.69 -12.98
N SER A 290 -5.88 -20.29 -11.73
CA SER A 290 -6.54 -20.18 -10.39
C SER A 290 -6.25 -21.31 -9.33
N GLY A 291 -5.42 -20.98 -8.30
CA GLY A 291 -5.22 -21.69 -7.00
C GLY A 291 -3.80 -21.47 -6.40
N THR A 292 -3.55 -20.59 -5.40
CA THR A 292 -3.41 -20.75 -3.90
C THR A 292 -2.29 -21.70 -3.38
N VAL A 293 -1.08 -21.36 -2.87
CA VAL A 293 -0.34 -20.10 -2.73
C VAL A 293 -0.78 -19.52 -1.29
N SER A 294 -0.21 -20.00 -0.15
CA SER A 294 -0.28 -19.56 1.31
C SER A 294 0.97 -18.88 2.00
N GLY A 295 0.85 -17.82 2.85
CA GLY A 295 1.98 -16.89 3.18
C GLY A 295 2.25 -16.44 4.60
N PRO A 296 2.65 -15.16 4.87
CA PRO A 296 3.32 -14.78 6.10
C PRO A 296 2.48 -15.15 7.32
N PRO A 297 3.15 -15.38 8.45
CA PRO A 297 2.53 -15.94 9.62
C PRO A 297 1.29 -15.12 10.01
N PRO A 298 0.18 -15.80 10.36
CA PRO A 298 -1.02 -15.13 10.84
C PRO A 298 -0.70 -14.19 12.01
N LEU A 299 -1.41 -13.08 12.11
CA LEU A 299 -1.37 -12.18 13.27
C LEU A 299 -1.51 -12.98 14.56
N SER A 300 -0.71 -12.65 15.57
CA SER A 300 -0.81 -13.29 16.89
C SER A 300 -2.15 -12.96 17.56
N ASP A 301 -2.60 -13.81 18.48
CA ASP A 301 -3.86 -13.59 19.19
C ASP A 301 -3.86 -12.28 19.99
N ASP A 302 -2.70 -11.84 20.51
CA ASP A 302 -2.55 -10.57 21.20
C ASP A 302 -2.68 -9.36 20.26
N GLN A 303 -2.14 -9.46 19.04
CA GLN A 303 -2.29 -8.43 18.02
C GLN A 303 -3.75 -8.33 17.56
N LEU A 304 -4.42 -9.46 17.36
CA LEU A 304 -5.84 -9.50 17.03
C LEU A 304 -6.70 -8.92 18.14
N ALA A 305 -6.42 -9.28 19.40
CA ALA A 305 -7.13 -8.75 20.56
C ALA A 305 -6.98 -7.22 20.67
N THR A 306 -5.80 -6.69 20.38
CA THR A 306 -5.53 -5.25 20.37
C THR A 306 -6.35 -4.54 19.29
N LEU A 307 -6.36 -5.07 18.06
CA LEU A 307 -7.08 -4.48 16.93
C LEU A 307 -8.59 -4.42 17.20
N VAL A 308 -9.17 -5.43 17.84
CA VAL A 308 -10.63 -5.49 18.10
C VAL A 308 -11.03 -5.01 19.49
N ALA A 309 -10.11 -4.44 20.28
CA ALA A 309 -10.36 -4.09 21.67
C ALA A 309 -11.55 -3.12 21.85
N GLY A 310 -11.74 -2.19 20.91
CA GLY A 310 -12.84 -1.22 20.95
C GLY A 310 -14.18 -1.74 20.42
N ALA A 311 -14.27 -2.97 19.91
CA ALA A 311 -15.49 -3.51 19.32
C ALA A 311 -16.43 -4.08 20.38
N SER A 312 -17.73 -4.11 20.09
CA SER A 312 -18.70 -4.80 20.91
C SER A 312 -18.38 -6.30 21.00
N GLU A 313 -18.59 -6.94 22.16
CA GLU A 313 -18.26 -8.36 22.37
C GLU A 313 -18.90 -9.29 21.34
N TRP A 314 -20.13 -8.99 20.91
CA TRP A 314 -20.83 -9.78 19.89
C TRP A 314 -20.15 -9.73 18.52
N ALA A 315 -19.41 -8.65 18.23
CA ALA A 315 -18.80 -8.40 16.92
C ALA A 315 -17.37 -8.93 16.83
N LYS A 316 -16.65 -9.04 17.95
CA LYS A 316 -15.23 -9.46 17.99
C LYS A 316 -14.94 -10.74 17.20
N PRO A 317 -15.75 -11.82 17.27
CA PRO A 317 -15.49 -13.01 16.47
C PRO A 317 -15.51 -12.75 14.97
N ASP A 318 -16.51 -11.99 14.49
CA ASP A 318 -16.63 -11.62 13.08
C ASP A 318 -15.48 -10.70 12.63
N LEU A 319 -15.07 -9.74 13.48
CA LEU A 319 -13.93 -8.87 13.17
C LEU A 319 -12.61 -9.64 13.08
N ILE A 320 -12.34 -10.52 14.04
CA ILE A 320 -11.12 -11.35 14.04
C ILE A 320 -11.08 -12.20 12.77
N GLU A 321 -12.20 -12.81 12.40
CA GLU A 321 -12.29 -13.57 11.17
C GLU A 321 -12.09 -12.69 9.94
N ALA A 322 -12.70 -11.50 9.90
CA ALA A 322 -12.56 -10.60 8.77
C ALA A 322 -11.11 -10.16 8.56
N ILE A 323 -10.39 -9.87 9.65
CA ILE A 323 -8.96 -9.53 9.62
C ILE A 323 -8.15 -10.73 9.10
N LYS A 324 -8.38 -11.94 9.62
CA LYS A 324 -7.69 -13.17 9.18
C LYS A 324 -7.90 -13.46 7.70
N GLN A 325 -9.10 -13.19 7.18
CA GLN A 325 -9.45 -13.38 5.77
C GLN A 325 -9.08 -12.19 4.87
N LYS A 326 -8.44 -11.15 5.42
CA LYS A 326 -8.08 -9.91 4.70
C LYS A 326 -9.29 -9.20 4.07
N LEU A 327 -10.44 -9.25 4.75
CA LEU A 327 -11.71 -8.64 4.34
C LEU A 327 -11.91 -7.22 4.89
N THR A 328 -10.93 -6.68 5.61
CA THR A 328 -10.95 -5.35 6.23
C THR A 328 -9.92 -4.40 5.60
N THR A 329 -10.05 -3.12 5.91
CA THR A 329 -9.06 -2.08 5.64
C THR A 329 -8.75 -1.33 6.94
N ASP A 330 -7.59 -0.68 7.04
CA ASP A 330 -7.20 0.05 8.25
C ASP A 330 -8.21 1.13 8.63
N ALA A 331 -8.86 1.74 7.62
CA ALA A 331 -9.90 2.75 7.80
C ALA A 331 -11.11 2.27 8.61
N VAL A 332 -11.35 0.96 8.70
CA VAL A 332 -12.46 0.39 9.48
C VAL A 332 -12.03 -0.29 10.78
N LEU A 333 -10.72 -0.36 11.06
CA LEU A 333 -10.17 -0.99 12.27
C LEU A 333 -10.10 -0.02 13.45
N GLY A 334 -11.27 0.36 13.94
CA GLY A 334 -11.44 1.25 15.08
C GLY A 334 -12.82 1.92 15.06
N LYS A 335 -13.15 2.63 16.14
CA LYS A 335 -14.41 3.39 16.26
C LYS A 335 -15.63 2.58 15.79
N TYR A 336 -15.72 1.35 16.29
CA TYR A 336 -16.51 0.29 15.68
C TYR A 336 -18.02 0.55 15.72
N GLN A 337 -18.48 1.27 16.73
CA GLN A 337 -19.88 1.63 16.95
C GLN A 337 -20.28 2.92 16.23
N GLU A 338 -19.35 3.64 15.61
CA GLU A 338 -19.70 4.78 14.75
C GLU A 338 -20.23 4.29 13.39
N SER A 339 -21.05 5.13 12.76
CA SER A 339 -21.58 4.86 11.43
C SER A 339 -20.45 4.77 10.39
N ILE A 340 -20.46 3.72 9.59
CA ILE A 340 -19.51 3.53 8.49
C ILE A 340 -19.77 4.56 7.38
N THR A 341 -18.69 5.09 6.82
CA THR A 341 -18.79 5.96 5.65
C THR A 341 -18.92 5.17 4.35
N ARG A 342 -19.36 5.84 3.29
CA ARG A 342 -19.51 5.26 1.97
C ARG A 342 -18.17 4.79 1.38
N GLU A 343 -17.10 5.55 1.60
CA GLU A 343 -15.73 5.22 1.21
C GLU A 343 -15.21 3.99 1.98
N GLU A 344 -15.34 4.00 3.31
CA GLU A 344 -14.95 2.87 4.15
C GLU A 344 -15.64 1.57 3.73
N PHE A 345 -16.94 1.63 3.43
CA PHE A 345 -17.67 0.46 2.99
C PHE A 345 -17.28 0.02 1.57
N ALA A 346 -17.01 0.95 0.65
CA ALA A 346 -16.49 0.61 -0.67
C ALA A 346 -15.17 -0.15 -0.56
N GLY A 347 -14.27 0.28 0.32
CA GLY A 347 -13.01 -0.39 0.60
C GLY A 347 -13.17 -1.86 0.99
N ILE A 348 -13.98 -2.15 2.00
CA ILE A 348 -14.16 -3.54 2.47
C ILE A 348 -14.98 -4.41 1.51
N VAL A 349 -15.85 -3.82 0.68
CA VAL A 349 -16.55 -4.55 -0.39
C VAL A 349 -15.61 -4.92 -1.54
N VAL A 350 -14.65 -4.05 -1.87
CA VAL A 350 -13.58 -4.39 -2.82
C VAL A 350 -12.72 -5.52 -2.29
N GLN A 351 -12.38 -5.53 -0.99
CA GLN A 351 -11.66 -6.66 -0.40
C GLN A 351 -12.45 -7.96 -0.51
N LEU A 352 -13.75 -7.93 -0.21
CA LEU A 352 -14.65 -9.08 -0.42
C LEU A 352 -14.61 -9.59 -1.87
N TYR A 353 -14.74 -8.69 -2.85
CA TYR A 353 -14.66 -9.05 -4.27
C TYR A 353 -13.32 -9.72 -4.63
N ARG A 354 -12.19 -9.15 -4.18
CA ARG A 354 -10.86 -9.69 -4.45
C ARG A 354 -10.66 -11.06 -3.82
N VAL A 355 -11.06 -11.22 -2.56
CA VAL A 355 -10.96 -12.48 -1.83
C VAL A 355 -11.82 -13.56 -2.50
N ASN A 356 -13.07 -13.26 -2.88
CA ASN A 356 -13.96 -14.23 -3.53
C ASN A 356 -13.53 -14.61 -4.95
N THR A 357 -12.89 -13.69 -5.69
CA THR A 357 -12.52 -13.95 -7.09
C THR A 357 -11.07 -14.36 -7.27
N GLY A 358 -10.21 -14.15 -6.26
CA GLY A 358 -8.76 -14.29 -6.37
C GLY A 358 -8.10 -13.28 -7.32
N LYS A 359 -8.84 -12.25 -7.77
CA LYS A 359 -8.31 -11.25 -8.71
C LYS A 359 -7.45 -10.21 -7.99
N PRO A 360 -6.33 -9.78 -8.60
CA PRO A 360 -5.53 -8.68 -8.06
C PRO A 360 -6.28 -7.34 -8.15
N PRO A 361 -5.77 -6.26 -7.52
CA PRO A 361 -6.25 -4.90 -7.74
C PRO A 361 -6.42 -4.59 -9.23
N GLN A 362 -7.58 -4.06 -9.63
CA GLN A 362 -7.82 -3.72 -11.03
C GLN A 362 -7.25 -2.33 -11.37
N PRO A 363 -6.68 -2.15 -12.58
CA PRO A 363 -6.14 -0.86 -12.99
C PRO A 363 -7.23 0.21 -13.06
N ILE A 364 -6.90 1.43 -12.58
CA ILE A 364 -7.79 2.57 -12.61
C ILE A 364 -7.65 3.28 -13.96
N THR A 365 -8.69 3.25 -14.77
CA THR A 365 -8.68 3.80 -16.14
C THR A 365 -9.20 5.23 -16.22
N SER A 366 -10.00 5.67 -15.25
CA SER A 366 -10.51 7.04 -15.15
C SER A 366 -11.02 7.33 -13.72
N ASN A 367 -11.04 8.61 -13.34
CA ASN A 367 -11.74 9.07 -12.14
C ASN A 367 -12.96 9.92 -12.55
N PRO A 368 -14.20 9.43 -12.38
CA PRO A 368 -15.39 10.20 -12.69
C PRO A 368 -15.77 11.20 -11.58
N PHE A 369 -15.16 11.11 -10.39
CA PHE A 369 -15.56 11.87 -9.21
C PHE A 369 -14.60 13.03 -8.93
N SER A 370 -15.14 14.20 -8.57
CA SER A 370 -14.35 15.38 -8.21
C SER A 370 -14.03 15.47 -6.71
N ASP A 371 -14.68 14.65 -5.88
CA ASP A 371 -14.64 14.74 -4.41
C ASP A 371 -13.93 13.55 -3.75
N THR A 372 -13.30 12.67 -4.53
CA THR A 372 -12.45 11.58 -4.02
C THR A 372 -11.42 11.17 -5.06
N THR A 373 -10.24 10.79 -4.58
CA THR A 373 -9.15 10.16 -5.33
C THR A 373 -8.79 8.79 -4.75
N ASP A 374 -9.63 8.26 -3.85
CA ASP A 374 -9.37 6.99 -3.17
C ASP A 374 -9.40 5.82 -4.16
N ASN A 375 -8.28 5.09 -4.25
CA ASN A 375 -8.12 4.02 -5.22
C ASN A 375 -9.15 2.88 -5.07
N GLN A 376 -9.59 2.57 -3.84
CA GLN A 376 -10.58 1.52 -3.61
C GLN A 376 -11.97 1.97 -4.09
N VAL A 377 -12.30 3.26 -3.92
CA VAL A 377 -13.52 3.84 -4.50
C VAL A 377 -13.47 3.82 -6.03
N LEU A 378 -12.35 4.22 -6.63
CA LEU A 378 -12.20 4.24 -8.08
C LEU A 378 -12.25 2.82 -8.68
N GLU A 379 -11.61 1.86 -8.04
CA GLU A 379 -11.71 0.45 -8.41
C GLU A 379 -13.14 -0.08 -8.28
N ALA A 380 -13.81 0.18 -7.15
CA ALA A 380 -15.21 -0.20 -6.96
C ALA A 380 -16.11 0.40 -8.06
N SER A 381 -15.82 1.62 -8.51
CA SER A 381 -16.55 2.28 -9.60
C SER A 381 -16.30 1.60 -10.93
N ASN A 382 -15.04 1.28 -11.25
CA ASN A 382 -14.66 0.58 -12.48
C ASN A 382 -15.25 -0.84 -12.55
N LEU A 383 -15.35 -1.51 -11.41
CA LEU A 383 -16.01 -2.81 -11.27
C LEU A 383 -17.55 -2.72 -11.32
N GLY A 384 -18.12 -1.52 -11.30
CA GLY A 384 -19.56 -1.30 -11.26
C GLY A 384 -20.21 -1.62 -9.90
N ILE A 385 -19.40 -1.83 -8.86
CA ILE A 385 -19.84 -2.10 -7.48
C ILE A 385 -20.50 -0.86 -6.89
N VAL A 386 -19.89 0.30 -7.09
CA VAL A 386 -20.43 1.60 -6.65
C VAL A 386 -20.82 2.49 -7.82
N LYS A 387 -21.66 3.47 -7.50
CA LYS A 387 -22.01 4.60 -8.37
C LYS A 387 -21.88 5.89 -7.57
N GLY A 388 -21.70 7.04 -8.22
CA GLY A 388 -21.77 8.32 -7.55
C GLY A 388 -23.17 8.63 -7.00
N THR A 389 -23.25 9.55 -6.03
CA THR A 389 -24.50 10.23 -5.64
C THR A 389 -24.94 11.22 -6.72
N SER A 390 -24.00 11.65 -7.57
CA SER A 390 -24.25 12.33 -8.83
C SER A 390 -23.35 11.75 -9.92
N ALA A 391 -23.37 12.32 -11.14
CA ALA A 391 -22.45 11.93 -12.21
C ALA A 391 -20.98 12.20 -11.86
N THR A 392 -20.70 13.19 -11.02
CA THR A 392 -19.34 13.66 -10.71
C THR A 392 -19.02 13.66 -9.22
N THR A 393 -19.89 13.09 -8.37
CA THR A 393 -19.75 13.16 -6.91
C THR A 393 -19.99 11.78 -6.32
N PHE A 394 -19.07 11.31 -5.47
CA PHE A 394 -19.19 10.04 -4.77
C PHE A 394 -19.76 10.19 -3.35
N SER A 395 -19.47 11.31 -2.68
CA SER A 395 -19.78 11.59 -1.27
C SER A 395 -19.08 10.64 -0.28
N PRO A 396 -17.73 10.60 -0.26
CA PRO A 396 -16.96 9.58 0.47
C PRO A 396 -17.23 9.57 1.99
N LYS A 397 -17.39 10.74 2.60
CA LYS A 397 -17.59 10.89 4.05
C LYS A 397 -19.06 10.78 4.48
N ALA A 398 -19.99 10.58 3.55
CA ALA A 398 -21.39 10.38 3.88
C ALA A 398 -21.59 9.00 4.52
N THR A 399 -22.41 8.92 5.56
CA THR A 399 -22.79 7.64 6.17
C THR A 399 -23.84 6.94 5.32
N ILE A 400 -23.72 5.63 5.19
CA ILE A 400 -24.61 4.83 4.33
C ILE A 400 -25.70 4.12 5.11
N THR A 401 -26.80 3.86 4.41
CA THR A 401 -27.99 3.17 4.90
C THR A 401 -27.90 1.66 4.64
N ARG A 402 -28.74 0.89 5.34
CA ARG A 402 -28.81 -0.57 5.17
C ARG A 402 -29.15 -0.99 3.73
N GLN A 403 -30.07 -0.27 3.07
CA GLN A 403 -30.41 -0.56 1.68
C GLN A 403 -29.27 -0.25 0.70
N GLU A 404 -28.46 0.78 0.96
CA GLU A 404 -27.28 1.09 0.14
C GLU A 404 -26.20 0.03 0.29
N ILE A 405 -25.97 -0.45 1.53
CA ILE A 405 -25.08 -1.58 1.79
C ILE A 405 -25.53 -2.81 1.01
N CYS A 406 -26.83 -3.11 1.01
CA CYS A 406 -27.36 -4.24 0.25
C CYS A 406 -27.04 -4.11 -1.24
N VAL A 407 -27.24 -2.93 -1.81
CA VAL A 407 -26.99 -2.70 -3.24
C VAL A 407 -25.51 -2.84 -3.60
N MET A 408 -24.60 -2.35 -2.76
CA MET A 408 -23.16 -2.50 -2.99
C MET A 408 -22.73 -3.98 -2.92
N LEU A 409 -23.22 -4.74 -1.93
CA LEU A 409 -22.95 -6.18 -1.83
C LEU A 409 -23.55 -6.98 -2.98
N TYR A 410 -24.77 -6.67 -3.39
CA TYR A 410 -25.43 -7.28 -4.55
C TYR A 410 -24.63 -7.06 -5.84
N ARG A 411 -24.14 -5.84 -6.06
CA ARG A 411 -23.29 -5.52 -7.23
C ARG A 411 -21.92 -6.16 -7.14
N ALA A 412 -21.32 -6.27 -5.95
CA ALA A 412 -20.09 -7.01 -5.76
C ALA A 412 -20.25 -8.49 -6.11
N ALA A 413 -21.35 -9.11 -5.69
CA ALA A 413 -21.70 -10.47 -6.08
C ALA A 413 -21.86 -10.61 -7.60
N GLN A 414 -22.56 -9.65 -8.23
CA GLN A 414 -22.76 -9.63 -9.68
C GLN A 414 -21.45 -9.42 -10.45
N ALA A 415 -20.54 -8.58 -9.94
CA ALA A 415 -19.23 -8.35 -10.53
C ALA A 415 -18.32 -9.57 -10.38
N ALA A 416 -18.43 -10.30 -9.27
CA ALA A 416 -17.69 -11.54 -9.03
C ALA A 416 -18.15 -12.66 -9.96
N ASP A 417 -19.47 -12.91 -10.00
CA ASP A 417 -20.11 -13.85 -10.90
C ASP A 417 -21.58 -13.45 -11.14
N PRO A 418 -21.91 -12.97 -12.37
CA PRO A 418 -23.27 -12.59 -12.72
C PRO A 418 -24.33 -13.70 -12.53
N ALA A 419 -23.93 -14.98 -12.56
CA ALA A 419 -24.84 -16.11 -12.37
C ALA A 419 -25.23 -16.36 -10.91
N LEU A 420 -24.46 -15.85 -9.94
CA LEU A 420 -24.77 -15.96 -8.50
C LEU A 420 -26.02 -15.16 -8.12
N VAL A 421 -26.26 -14.09 -8.86
CA VAL A 421 -27.25 -13.08 -8.50
C VAL A 421 -28.53 -13.31 -9.29
N LYS A 422 -29.65 -13.44 -8.56
CA LYS A 422 -30.99 -13.50 -9.12
C LYS A 422 -31.80 -12.35 -8.54
N ALA A 423 -32.48 -11.61 -9.41
CA ALA A 423 -33.41 -10.58 -8.97
C ALA A 423 -34.47 -11.20 -8.06
N ASP A 424 -34.63 -10.64 -6.88
CA ASP A 424 -35.63 -11.02 -5.89
C ASP A 424 -36.20 -9.74 -5.28
N ASN A 425 -37.30 -9.28 -5.83
CA ASN A 425 -37.99 -8.05 -5.39
C ASN A 425 -39.03 -8.33 -4.30
N HIS A 426 -38.98 -9.48 -3.62
CA HIS A 426 -39.96 -9.89 -2.62
C HIS A 426 -39.38 -10.06 -1.21
N PRO A 427 -38.74 -9.00 -0.63
CA PRO A 427 -38.24 -9.08 0.74
C PRO A 427 -39.38 -9.29 1.74
N SER A 428 -39.19 -10.25 2.64
CA SER A 428 -40.18 -10.65 3.66
C SER A 428 -40.08 -9.81 4.94
N PHE A 429 -40.10 -8.48 4.80
CA PHE A 429 -40.07 -7.55 5.94
C PHE A 429 -41.37 -6.74 6.06
N THR A 430 -41.75 -6.41 7.29
CA THR A 430 -42.95 -5.63 7.63
C THR A 430 -42.84 -4.17 7.20
N ASP A 431 -41.62 -3.63 7.16
CA ASP A 431 -41.28 -2.28 6.69
C ASP A 431 -40.81 -2.25 5.23
N LYS A 432 -41.09 -3.29 4.44
CA LYS A 432 -40.67 -3.37 3.02
C LYS A 432 -41.11 -2.18 2.15
N SER A 433 -42.20 -1.50 2.51
CA SER A 433 -42.67 -0.30 1.79
C SER A 433 -41.74 0.91 1.92
N GLN A 434 -40.79 0.88 2.86
CA GLN A 434 -39.74 1.90 3.01
C GLN A 434 -38.49 1.61 2.19
N ILE A 435 -38.38 0.39 1.62
CA ILE A 435 -37.26 0.04 0.74
C ILE A 435 -37.45 0.79 -0.57
N ALA A 436 -36.44 1.54 -0.98
CA ALA A 436 -36.50 2.23 -2.27
C ALA A 436 -36.57 1.22 -3.43
N ALA A 437 -37.29 1.55 -4.50
CA ALA A 437 -37.49 0.64 -5.63
C ALA A 437 -36.17 0.11 -6.22
N TRP A 438 -35.12 0.94 -6.26
CA TRP A 438 -33.79 0.58 -6.74
C TRP A 438 -33.02 -0.39 -5.83
N ALA A 439 -33.47 -0.59 -4.59
CA ALA A 439 -32.86 -1.47 -3.62
C ALA A 439 -33.64 -2.78 -3.39
N LEU A 440 -34.86 -2.91 -3.94
CA LEU A 440 -35.73 -4.05 -3.67
C LEU A 440 -35.06 -5.38 -4.00
N ASP A 441 -34.48 -5.51 -5.20
CA ASP A 441 -33.78 -6.73 -5.63
C ASP A 441 -32.60 -7.07 -4.73
N ALA A 442 -31.83 -6.07 -4.34
CA ALA A 442 -30.65 -6.26 -3.50
C ALA A 442 -31.02 -6.68 -2.08
N VAL A 443 -32.05 -6.05 -1.49
CA VAL A 443 -32.53 -6.39 -0.16
C VAL A 443 -33.18 -7.77 -0.16
N GLY A 444 -34.02 -8.10 -1.15
CA GLY A 444 -34.62 -9.43 -1.28
C GLY A 444 -33.55 -10.50 -1.44
N PHE A 445 -32.64 -10.35 -2.40
CA PHE A 445 -31.54 -11.30 -2.63
C PHE A 445 -30.72 -11.56 -1.37
N LEU A 446 -30.19 -10.51 -0.70
CA LEU A 446 -29.35 -10.71 0.48
C LEU A 446 -30.13 -11.22 1.69
N SER A 447 -31.42 -10.91 1.80
CA SER A 447 -32.27 -11.48 2.84
C SER A 447 -32.56 -12.97 2.60
N SER A 448 -32.82 -13.37 1.34
CA SER A 448 -33.03 -14.77 0.94
C SER A 448 -31.80 -15.64 1.20
N LYS A 449 -30.60 -15.03 1.10
CA LYS A 449 -29.31 -15.66 1.41
C LYS A 449 -28.95 -15.64 2.90
N GLY A 450 -29.77 -15.00 3.75
CA GLY A 450 -29.49 -14.89 5.18
C GLY A 450 -28.32 -13.95 5.54
N ILE A 451 -27.83 -13.16 4.57
CA ILE A 451 -26.80 -12.14 4.77
C ILE A 451 -27.40 -10.93 5.50
N MET A 452 -28.55 -10.44 5.01
CA MET A 452 -29.30 -9.35 5.62
C MET A 452 -30.46 -9.89 6.47
N LYS A 453 -30.24 -10.05 7.79
CA LYS A 453 -31.22 -10.64 8.73
C LYS A 453 -32.22 -9.64 9.33
N GLY A 454 -32.10 -8.36 9.00
CA GLY A 454 -32.91 -7.29 9.59
C GLY A 454 -32.47 -6.87 11.00
N VAL A 455 -33.34 -6.15 11.71
CA VAL A 455 -33.08 -5.53 13.03
C VAL A 455 -34.00 -6.06 14.14
N GLY A 456 -34.77 -7.12 13.86
CA GLY A 456 -35.77 -7.68 14.77
C GLY A 456 -37.19 -7.17 14.47
N GLY A 457 -38.20 -7.79 15.11
CA GLY A 457 -39.61 -7.42 14.91
C GLY A 457 -40.12 -7.56 13.47
N GLY A 458 -39.46 -8.39 12.66
CA GLY A 458 -39.76 -8.54 11.23
C GLY A 458 -39.39 -7.32 10.38
N LYS A 459 -38.46 -6.47 10.82
CA LYS A 459 -38.05 -5.24 10.12
C LYS A 459 -36.63 -5.32 9.57
N VAL A 460 -36.36 -4.63 8.47
CA VAL A 460 -35.00 -4.45 7.92
C VAL A 460 -34.40 -3.08 8.23
N ASP A 461 -35.23 -2.09 8.51
CA ASP A 461 -34.87 -0.68 8.71
C ASP A 461 -34.01 -0.13 7.55
N PRO A 462 -34.58 -0.02 6.34
CA PRO A 462 -33.78 0.21 5.13
C PRO A 462 -33.03 1.55 5.13
N LEU A 463 -33.52 2.55 5.86
CA LEU A 463 -32.92 3.89 5.99
C LEU A 463 -32.00 4.03 7.21
N GLY A 464 -31.96 3.02 8.09
CA GLY A 464 -31.09 3.00 9.25
C GLY A 464 -29.62 3.08 8.86
N LYS A 465 -28.83 3.83 9.64
CA LYS A 465 -27.38 3.89 9.50
C LYS A 465 -26.73 2.63 10.07
N VAL A 466 -25.58 2.26 9.51
CA VAL A 466 -24.89 1.01 9.86
C VAL A 466 -23.56 1.33 10.49
N THR A 467 -23.25 0.70 11.63
CA THR A 467 -21.97 0.88 12.29
C THR A 467 -20.86 0.10 11.59
N ARG A 468 -19.60 0.46 11.80
CA ARG A 468 -18.45 -0.28 11.23
C ARG A 468 -18.48 -1.77 11.60
N GLU A 469 -18.75 -2.10 12.87
CA GLU A 469 -18.85 -3.51 13.31
C GLU A 469 -20.02 -4.27 12.66
N GLN A 470 -21.15 -3.60 12.43
CA GLN A 470 -22.28 -4.20 11.71
C GLN A 470 -21.95 -4.42 10.23
N ALA A 471 -21.24 -3.48 9.61
CA ALA A 471 -20.82 -3.60 8.22
C ALA A 471 -19.83 -4.75 8.03
N ILE A 472 -18.83 -4.89 8.92
CA ILE A 472 -17.87 -6.01 8.90
C ILE A 472 -18.60 -7.35 9.10
N ALA A 473 -19.55 -7.42 10.03
CA ALA A 473 -20.36 -8.63 10.21
C ALA A 473 -21.18 -8.99 8.96
N LEU A 474 -21.65 -8.01 8.19
CA LEU A 474 -22.31 -8.24 6.89
C LEU A 474 -21.33 -8.75 5.83
N ILE A 475 -20.10 -8.20 5.78
CA ILE A 475 -19.03 -8.71 4.89
C ILE A 475 -18.73 -10.17 5.20
N ILE A 476 -18.58 -10.55 6.47
CA ILE A 476 -18.32 -11.95 6.86
C ILE A 476 -19.45 -12.88 6.43
N ARG A 477 -20.70 -12.47 6.62
CA ARG A 477 -21.84 -13.28 6.16
C ARG A 477 -21.86 -13.41 4.65
N ALA A 478 -21.56 -12.34 3.93
CA ALA A 478 -21.45 -12.38 2.48
C ALA A 478 -20.33 -13.33 2.03
N TYR A 479 -19.12 -13.20 2.59
CA TYR A 479 -17.97 -14.07 2.33
C TYR A 479 -18.27 -15.56 2.55
N LYS A 480 -19.00 -15.90 3.61
CA LYS A 480 -19.37 -17.29 3.92
C LYS A 480 -20.46 -17.85 3.01
N THR A 481 -21.19 -17.00 2.31
CA THR A 481 -22.43 -17.38 1.60
C THR A 481 -22.31 -17.29 0.08
N LEU A 482 -21.49 -16.35 -0.40
CA LEU A 482 -21.25 -16.04 -1.81
C LEU A 482 -19.83 -16.45 -2.16
#